data_AF-A0A257M940-F1
#
_entry.id   AF-A0A257M940-F1
#
_cell.length_a   1.000
_cell.length_b   1.000
_cell.length_c   1.000
_cell.angle_alpha   90.00
_cell.angle_beta   90.00
_cell.angle_gamma   90.00
#
_symmetry.space_group_name_H-M   'P 1'
#
loop_
_entity.id
_entity.type
_entity.pdbx_description
1 polymer ?
#
loop_
_entity_poly.entity_id
_entity_poly.type
_entity_poly.pdbx_seq_one_letter_code
_entity_poly.pdbx_strand_id
1 'polypeptide(L)'
;MLVGVWRSMNRACFALILGLVSSALARPWSEDVIYFALTDRFADGDTTNNVPPGSDPELYDASHQDISRYHGGDFRGLENAIASGYFNDLGVTAIWITPPVRNVWRSGFDLGGPKTGYHGYWAQDFLDIDPHL
;
A
#
# COMPACT_ATOMS: atom_id res chain seq x y z
N MET A 1 -12.98 26.21 51.11
CA MET A 1 -11.85 25.42 50.56
C MET A 1 -12.37 24.76 49.29
N LEU A 2 -12.15 25.20 48.06
CA LEU A 2 -11.38 26.27 47.44
C LEU A 2 -12.27 26.90 46.35
N VAL A 3 -12.45 28.22 46.38
CA VAL A 3 -13.05 29.03 45.31
C VAL A 3 -11.96 29.99 44.85
N GLY A 4 -11.71 30.09 43.56
CA GLY A 4 -10.60 30.86 42.97
C GLY A 4 -9.48 29.91 42.57
N VAL A 5 -9.09 29.80 41.31
CA VAL A 5 -8.68 30.86 40.38
C VAL A 5 -9.05 30.37 38.98
N TRP A 6 -9.64 31.20 38.13
CA TRP A 6 -9.44 31.21 36.67
C TRP A 6 -10.21 32.39 36.05
N ARG A 7 -9.84 33.58 36.52
CA ARG A 7 -10.18 34.86 35.88
C ARG A 7 -8.87 35.51 35.43
N SER A 8 -8.32 35.03 34.31
CA SER A 8 -7.50 35.82 33.36
C SER A 8 -6.83 34.92 32.33
N MET A 9 -7.61 34.27 31.47
CA MET A 9 -7.06 33.84 30.18
C MET A 9 -7.68 34.70 29.09
N ASN A 10 -6.84 35.55 28.50
CA ASN A 10 -7.20 36.37 27.36
C ASN A 10 -7.70 35.47 26.23
N ARG A 11 -8.69 35.98 25.48
CA ARG A 11 -9.34 35.31 24.34
C ARG A 11 -8.38 34.75 23.28
N ALA A 12 -7.11 35.17 23.30
CA ALA A 12 -6.05 34.68 22.43
C ALA A 12 -5.69 33.20 22.63
N CYS A 13 -5.83 32.63 23.84
CA CYS A 13 -5.46 31.23 24.07
C CYS A 13 -6.50 30.21 23.57
N PHE A 14 -7.75 30.62 23.34
CA PHE A 14 -8.77 29.72 22.80
C PHE A 14 -8.66 29.54 21.28
N ALA A 15 -8.03 30.48 20.57
CA ALA A 15 -7.83 30.40 19.13
C ALA A 15 -6.70 29.42 18.73
N LEU A 16 -5.78 29.11 19.65
CA LEU A 16 -4.62 28.28 19.33
C LEU A 16 -4.93 26.77 19.26
N ILE A 17 -6.02 26.33 19.89
CA ILE A 17 -6.42 24.90 19.90
C ILE A 17 -7.28 24.55 18.67
N LEU A 18 -7.94 25.53 18.04
CA LEU A 18 -8.68 25.31 16.78
C LEU A 18 -7.79 25.40 15.52
N GLY A 19 -6.55 25.89 15.61
CA GLY A 19 -5.67 26.11 14.47
C GLY A 19 -4.90 24.89 13.96
N LEU A 20 -4.95 23.76 14.68
CA LEU A 20 -4.14 22.56 14.38
C LEU A 20 -4.89 21.46 13.61
N VAL A 21 -6.19 21.63 13.32
CA VAL A 21 -7.00 20.61 12.62
C VAL A 21 -7.28 21.00 11.17
N SER A 22 -6.48 21.89 10.58
CA SER A 22 -6.81 22.51 9.28
C SER A 22 -5.92 22.11 8.09
N SER A 23 -5.01 21.13 8.22
CA SER A 23 -4.09 20.76 7.12
C SER A 23 -4.22 19.34 6.58
N ALA A 24 -5.28 18.60 6.93
CA ALA A 24 -5.52 17.25 6.38
C ALA A 24 -6.83 17.13 5.60
N LEU A 25 -7.45 18.25 5.21
CA LEU A 25 -8.37 18.20 4.08
C LEU A 25 -7.51 17.82 2.87
N ALA A 26 -7.76 16.64 2.31
CA ALA A 26 -7.02 16.11 1.17
C ALA A 26 -6.81 17.22 0.13
N ARG A 27 -5.55 17.58 -0.13
CA ARG A 27 -5.22 18.53 -1.19
C ARG A 27 -5.79 17.99 -2.52
N PRO A 28 -6.13 18.86 -3.49
CA PRO A 28 -6.60 18.40 -4.79
C PRO A 28 -5.55 17.49 -5.46
N TRP A 29 -5.99 16.39 -6.07
CA TRP A 29 -5.09 15.48 -6.81
C TRP A 29 -4.32 16.16 -7.95
N SER A 30 -4.80 17.32 -8.42
CA SER A 30 -4.07 18.16 -9.39
C SER A 30 -2.76 18.74 -8.84
N GLU A 31 -2.57 18.70 -7.52
CA GLU A 31 -1.35 19.11 -6.83
C GLU A 31 -0.47 17.90 -6.45
N ASP A 32 -0.89 16.68 -6.82
CA ASP A 32 -0.16 15.44 -6.55
C ASP A 32 0.64 14.95 -7.76
N VAL A 33 1.82 14.40 -7.48
CA VAL A 33 2.56 13.52 -8.40
C VAL A 33 2.30 12.08 -7.96
N ILE A 34 1.51 11.36 -8.77
CA ILE A 34 1.11 9.98 -8.50
C ILE A 34 2.13 9.01 -9.07
N TYR A 35 2.63 8.10 -8.23
CA TYR A 35 3.43 6.95 -8.65
C TYR A 35 2.58 5.69 -8.63
N PHE A 36 2.40 5.04 -9.77
CA PHE A 36 1.75 3.73 -9.83
C PHE A 36 2.77 2.62 -9.60
N ALA A 37 2.58 1.86 -8.52
CA ALA A 37 3.35 0.67 -8.20
C ALA A 37 2.49 -0.58 -8.42
N LEU A 38 2.88 -1.42 -9.38
CA LEU A 38 2.35 -2.78 -9.47
C LEU A 38 3.02 -3.58 -8.34
N THR A 39 2.28 -3.89 -7.27
CA THR A 39 2.88 -4.30 -6.00
C THR A 39 3.83 -5.50 -6.14
N ASP A 40 3.40 -6.58 -6.81
CA ASP A 40 4.21 -7.78 -7.09
C ASP A 40 5.54 -7.51 -7.84
N ARG A 41 5.62 -6.39 -8.56
CA ARG A 41 6.79 -6.03 -9.38
C ARG A 41 7.61 -4.89 -8.79
N PHE A 42 7.23 -4.36 -7.64
CA PHE A 42 7.90 -3.21 -7.05
C PHE A 42 9.15 -3.61 -6.25
N ALA A 43 8.96 -4.28 -5.12
CA ALA A 43 10.05 -4.75 -4.26
C ALA A 43 9.55 -5.85 -3.32
N ASP A 44 10.31 -6.95 -3.22
CA ASP A 44 10.11 -8.02 -2.24
C ASP A 44 10.76 -7.61 -0.91
N GLY A 45 9.93 -7.43 0.12
CA GLY A 45 10.35 -7.02 1.45
C GLY A 45 10.18 -8.12 2.50
N ASP A 46 9.34 -9.13 2.23
CA ASP A 46 9.06 -10.25 3.10
C ASP A 46 8.92 -11.56 2.31
N THR A 47 10.06 -12.16 1.96
CA THR A 47 10.14 -13.46 1.29
C THR A 47 9.31 -14.60 1.92
N THR A 48 8.84 -14.47 3.17
CA THR A 48 8.00 -15.49 3.81
C THR A 48 6.57 -15.56 3.23
N ASN A 49 6.12 -14.53 2.49
CA ASN A 49 4.83 -14.49 1.81
C ASN A 49 4.92 -14.76 0.28
N ASN A 50 6.11 -15.03 -0.26
CA ASN A 50 6.29 -15.35 -1.69
C ASN A 50 5.54 -16.62 -2.12
N VAL A 51 5.38 -17.56 -1.20
CA VAL A 51 4.59 -18.78 -1.37
C VAL A 51 3.65 -18.92 -0.18
N PRO A 52 2.48 -18.25 -0.19
CA PRO A 52 1.55 -18.25 0.93
C PRO A 52 1.10 -19.67 1.32
N PRO A 53 0.79 -19.95 2.59
CA PRO A 53 0.29 -21.25 3.01
C PRO A 53 -0.92 -21.70 2.18
N GLY A 54 -0.83 -22.90 1.59
CA GLY A 54 -1.88 -23.46 0.74
C GLY A 54 -1.84 -23.01 -0.72
N SER A 55 -0.89 -22.16 -1.12
CA SER A 55 -0.62 -21.84 -2.52
C SER A 55 0.18 -22.94 -3.22
N ASP A 56 0.11 -22.97 -4.55
CA ASP A 56 0.96 -23.82 -5.38
C ASP A 56 2.33 -23.12 -5.54
N PRO A 57 3.45 -23.74 -5.12
CA PRO A 57 4.79 -23.15 -5.23
C PRO A 57 5.21 -22.82 -6.68
N GLU A 58 4.60 -23.45 -7.69
CA GLU A 58 4.88 -23.14 -9.09
C GLU A 58 4.37 -21.77 -9.54
N LEU A 59 3.52 -21.11 -8.72
CA LEU A 59 2.98 -19.79 -9.02
C LEU A 59 4.01 -18.67 -8.81
N TYR A 60 5.08 -18.93 -8.05
CA TYR A 60 6.17 -18.00 -7.78
C TYR A 60 7.37 -18.29 -8.69
N ASP A 61 8.04 -17.24 -9.17
CA ASP A 61 9.28 -17.34 -9.93
C ASP A 61 10.35 -16.40 -9.35
N ALA A 62 11.22 -16.93 -8.50
CA ALA A 62 12.35 -16.21 -7.93
C ALA A 62 13.37 -15.70 -8.97
N SER A 63 13.34 -16.20 -10.22
CA SER A 63 14.25 -15.75 -11.28
C SER A 63 13.72 -14.54 -12.06
N HIS A 64 12.46 -14.16 -11.82
CA HIS A 64 11.74 -13.06 -12.49
C HIS A 64 11.75 -13.18 -14.03
N GLN A 65 11.83 -14.39 -14.58
CA GLN A 65 11.88 -14.64 -16.02
C GLN A 65 10.49 -14.89 -16.61
N ASP A 66 9.59 -15.54 -15.84
CA ASP A 66 8.21 -15.76 -16.24
C ASP A 66 7.32 -14.62 -15.72
N ILE A 67 6.99 -13.69 -16.62
CA ILE A 67 6.10 -12.56 -16.32
C ILE A 67 4.66 -12.99 -15.95
N SER A 68 4.32 -14.26 -16.14
CA SER A 68 3.00 -14.82 -15.82
C SER A 68 2.88 -15.23 -14.36
N ARG A 69 3.98 -15.24 -13.60
CA ARG A 69 4.11 -15.68 -12.21
C ARG A 69 4.30 -14.50 -11.25
N TYR A 70 4.11 -14.76 -9.97
CA TYR A 70 4.47 -13.84 -8.89
C TYR A 70 5.98 -13.69 -8.82
N HIS A 71 6.45 -12.46 -8.61
CA HIS A 71 7.87 -12.10 -8.47
C HIS A 71 8.24 -11.72 -7.03
N GLY A 72 7.28 -11.61 -6.12
CA GLY A 72 7.56 -11.45 -4.69
C GLY A 72 7.31 -10.07 -4.12
N GLY A 73 6.90 -9.10 -4.95
CA GLY A 73 6.70 -7.75 -4.46
C GLY A 73 5.49 -7.61 -3.53
N ASP A 74 5.67 -6.91 -2.41
CA ASP A 74 4.73 -6.92 -1.29
C ASP A 74 4.62 -5.54 -0.59
N PHE A 75 3.80 -5.45 0.46
CA PHE A 75 3.68 -4.22 1.25
C PHE A 75 4.93 -3.90 2.06
N ARG A 76 5.71 -4.89 2.50
CA ARG A 76 6.95 -4.63 3.22
C ARG A 76 7.97 -3.92 2.32
N GLY A 77 8.05 -4.28 1.04
CA GLY A 77 8.88 -3.61 0.05
C GLY A 77 8.47 -2.16 -0.18
N LEU A 78 7.16 -1.90 -0.27
CA LEU A 78 6.62 -0.54 -0.35
C LEU A 78 6.93 0.28 0.91
N GLU A 79 6.73 -0.29 2.09
CA GLU A 79 7.07 0.35 3.38
C GLU A 79 8.56 0.68 3.47
N ASN A 80 9.44 -0.24 3.04
CA ASN A 80 10.89 -0.02 3.02
C ASN A 80 11.27 1.13 2.07
N ALA A 81 10.63 1.23 0.90
CA ALA A 81 10.84 2.34 -0.03
C ALA A 81 10.36 3.69 0.56
N ILE A 82 9.23 3.70 1.25
CA ILE A 82 8.75 4.91 1.97
C ILE A 82 9.76 5.30 3.06
N ALA A 83 10.17 4.35 3.90
CA ALA A 83 11.06 4.60 5.03
C ALA A 83 12.47 5.05 4.61
N SER A 84 12.96 4.56 3.47
CA SER A 84 14.26 4.95 2.91
C SER A 84 14.25 6.32 2.23
N GLY A 85 13.07 6.92 2.00
CA GLY A 85 12.92 8.19 1.31
C GLY A 85 12.86 8.10 -0.21
N TYR A 86 12.85 6.89 -0.80
CA TYR A 86 12.81 6.66 -2.25
C TYR A 86 11.78 7.54 -2.99
N PHE A 87 10.54 7.57 -2.49
CA PHE A 87 9.47 8.36 -3.10
C PHE A 87 9.65 9.88 -2.91
N ASN A 88 10.23 10.30 -1.78
CA ASN A 88 10.51 11.71 -1.50
C ASN A 88 11.59 12.25 -2.43
N ASP A 89 12.64 11.45 -2.68
CA ASP A 89 13.73 11.82 -3.59
C ASP A 89 13.25 11.98 -5.05
N LEU A 90 12.20 11.25 -5.43
CA LEU A 90 11.51 11.40 -6.72
C LEU A 90 10.52 12.57 -6.76
N GLY A 91 10.21 13.19 -5.61
CA GLY A 91 9.15 14.20 -5.50
C GLY A 91 7.74 13.63 -5.68
N VAL A 92 7.56 12.32 -5.47
CA VAL A 92 6.25 11.64 -5.48
C VAL A 92 5.49 12.02 -4.23
N THR A 93 4.19 12.24 -4.37
CA THR A 93 3.36 12.71 -3.27
C THR A 93 2.11 11.87 -3.02
N ALA A 94 1.80 10.93 -3.92
CA ALA A 94 0.79 9.90 -3.77
C ALA A 94 1.26 8.60 -4.42
N ILE A 95 0.94 7.46 -3.79
CA ILE A 95 1.23 6.13 -4.33
C ILE A 95 -0.10 5.48 -4.69
N TRP A 96 -0.22 5.01 -5.93
CA TRP A 96 -1.30 4.16 -6.39
C TRP A 96 -0.77 2.72 -6.48
N ILE A 97 -1.42 1.78 -5.80
CA ILE A 97 -1.07 0.35 -5.83
C ILE A 97 -2.10 -0.48 -6.57
N THR A 98 -1.74 -1.71 -6.95
CA THR A 98 -2.71 -2.72 -7.42
C THR A 98 -3.73 -3.06 -6.32
N PRO A 99 -4.92 -3.58 -6.68
CA PRO A 99 -5.93 -3.91 -5.68
C PRO A 99 -5.38 -4.91 -4.64
N PRO A 100 -5.53 -4.62 -3.34
CA PRO A 100 -4.87 -5.38 -2.28
C PRO A 100 -5.67 -6.62 -1.84
N VAL A 101 -6.87 -6.80 -2.39
CA VAL A 101 -7.82 -7.82 -1.95
C VAL A 101 -7.41 -9.21 -2.40
N ARG A 102 -7.83 -10.26 -1.68
CA ARG A 102 -7.54 -11.64 -2.00
C ARG A 102 -7.94 -12.01 -3.42
N ASN A 103 -7.01 -12.56 -4.20
CA ASN A 103 -7.22 -13.00 -5.57
C ASN A 103 -7.34 -14.52 -5.71
N VAL A 104 -7.93 -14.94 -6.82
CA VAL A 104 -7.72 -16.26 -7.39
C VAL A 104 -6.27 -16.32 -7.89
N TRP A 105 -5.44 -17.20 -7.32
CA TRP A 105 -4.01 -17.21 -7.62
C TRP A 105 -3.62 -17.83 -8.96
N ARG A 106 -4.52 -18.60 -9.59
CA ARG A 106 -4.26 -19.28 -10.86
C ARG A 106 -5.49 -19.24 -11.77
N SER A 107 -5.28 -18.89 -13.03
CA SER A 107 -6.27 -19.02 -14.09
C SER A 107 -5.67 -19.75 -15.29
N GLY A 108 -6.44 -20.69 -15.86
CA GLY A 108 -6.08 -21.42 -17.07
C GLY A 108 -6.80 -20.91 -18.32
N PHE A 109 -7.56 -19.82 -18.23
CA PHE A 109 -8.42 -19.35 -19.32
C PHE A 109 -7.70 -18.52 -20.39
N ASP A 110 -6.42 -18.20 -20.20
CA ASP A 110 -5.68 -17.37 -21.13
C ASP A 110 -4.91 -18.22 -22.17
N LEU A 111 -4.86 -17.73 -23.41
CA LEU A 111 -4.27 -18.42 -24.57
C LEU A 111 -2.74 -18.42 -24.46
N GLY A 112 -2.18 -19.23 -23.56
CA GLY A 112 -0.72 -19.28 -23.35
C GLY A 112 -0.23 -20.10 -22.15
N GLY A 113 -1.10 -20.89 -21.52
CA GLY A 113 -0.75 -21.69 -20.33
C GLY A 113 -1.21 -21.05 -19.02
N PRO A 114 -0.89 -21.67 -17.86
CA PRO A 114 -1.35 -21.17 -16.56
C PRO A 114 -0.78 -19.77 -16.29
N LYS A 115 -1.67 -18.85 -15.90
CA LYS A 115 -1.34 -17.49 -15.48
C LYS A 115 -1.67 -17.33 -14.00
N THR A 116 -0.97 -16.42 -13.33
CA THR A 116 -1.18 -16.16 -11.90
C THR A 116 -1.85 -14.82 -11.64
N GLY A 117 -2.45 -14.68 -10.46
CA GLY A 117 -3.16 -13.47 -10.02
C GLY A 117 -2.28 -12.28 -9.63
N TYR A 118 -0.99 -12.28 -9.99
CA TYR A 118 0.03 -11.31 -9.56
C TYR A 118 -0.33 -9.83 -9.73
N HIS A 119 -1.18 -9.54 -10.71
CA HIS A 119 -1.60 -8.16 -11.00
C HIS A 119 -2.72 -7.65 -10.09
N GLY A 120 -3.31 -8.49 -9.24
CA GLY A 120 -4.32 -8.10 -8.24
C GLY A 120 -5.74 -7.87 -8.77
N TYR A 121 -6.06 -8.30 -10.00
CA TYR A 121 -7.35 -7.99 -10.65
C TYR A 121 -8.29 -9.20 -10.81
N TRP A 122 -7.99 -10.32 -10.15
CA TRP A 122 -8.83 -11.53 -10.14
C TRP A 122 -9.40 -11.76 -8.74
N ALA A 123 -10.10 -10.76 -8.22
CA ALA A 123 -10.64 -10.78 -6.86
C ALA A 123 -11.47 -12.04 -6.59
N GLN A 124 -11.13 -12.70 -5.48
CA GLN A 124 -11.86 -13.83 -4.90
C GLN A 124 -12.72 -13.37 -3.71
N ASP A 125 -12.14 -12.53 -2.85
CA ASP A 125 -12.79 -12.01 -1.65
C ASP A 125 -12.37 -10.55 -1.41
N PHE A 126 -13.32 -9.63 -1.55
CA PHE A 126 -13.08 -8.19 -1.37
C PHE A 126 -12.93 -7.77 0.10
N LEU A 127 -13.17 -8.68 1.05
CA LEU A 127 -13.10 -8.40 2.49
C LEU A 127 -11.82 -8.92 3.15
N ASP A 128 -10.93 -9.55 2.38
CA ASP A 128 -9.64 -10.02 2.87
C ASP A 128 -8.48 -9.53 1.99
N ILE A 129 -7.30 -9.42 2.57
CA ILE A 129 -6.07 -9.04 1.87
C ILE A 129 -5.44 -10.27 1.21
N ASP A 130 -4.85 -10.10 0.04
CA ASP A 130 -4.12 -11.20 -0.59
C ASP A 130 -2.92 -11.60 0.28
N PRO A 131 -2.79 -12.87 0.70
CA PRO A 131 -1.72 -13.27 1.61
C PRO A 131 -0.34 -13.30 0.96
N HIS A 132 -0.23 -13.01 -0.34
CA HIS A 132 1.03 -12.71 -1.00
C HIS A 132 1.55 -11.30 -0.69
N LEU A 133 0.69 -10.35 -0.29
CA LEU A 133 1.05 -8.95 -0.09
C LEU A 133 1.55 -8.63 1.32
#